data_AF-A0A6C0QUV1-F1
#
_entry.id   AF-A0A6C0QUV1-F1
#
_cell.length_a   1.000
_cell.length_b   1.000
_cell.length_c   1.000
_cell.angle_alpha   90.00
_cell.angle_beta   90.00
_cell.angle_gamma   90.00
#
_symmetry.space_group_name_H-M   'P 1'
#
loop_
_entity.id
_entity.type
_entity.pdbx_description
1 polymer ?
#
loop_
_entity_poly.entity_id
_entity_poly.type
_entity_poly.pdbx_seq_one_letter_code
_entity_poly.pdbx_strand_id
1 'polypeptide(L)'
;MFVKGEKERVFAYSFHTACDRNGFVLGVKVTPGNIHDSQVFEDVLHEVTRVVPAPQAVAADAGYKTPAICKMLQEQEIRPVLPYTRPKTKEEFFKKHDYVYDEHYDCYLCPANAILSYETTNRAGYKMYRSNPAICQACPFRTQCTESKEAVKRISRHVWAECVEEADHLRHTEENKRIYAE
;
A
#
# COMPACT_ATOMS: atom_id res chain seq x y z
N MET A 1 2.81 7.54 23.93
CA MET A 1 4.26 7.75 24.11
C MET A 1 4.95 7.22 22.86
N PHE A 2 5.68 8.06 22.14
CA PHE A 2 6.36 7.67 20.90
C PHE A 2 7.61 6.87 21.23
N VAL A 3 7.92 5.84 20.46
CA VAL A 3 9.10 5.00 20.68
C VAL A 3 10.05 5.20 19.51
N LYS A 4 11.20 5.81 19.78
CA LYS A 4 12.27 5.98 18.79
C LYS A 4 13.24 4.80 18.96
N GLY A 5 13.17 3.82 18.06
CA GLY A 5 13.92 2.56 18.19
C GLY A 5 13.37 1.63 19.28
N GLU A 6 14.20 0.74 19.84
CA GLU A 6 13.75 -0.23 20.86
C GLU A 6 13.83 0.30 22.31
N LYS A 7 14.51 1.43 22.56
CA LYS A 7 14.92 1.80 23.93
C LYS A 7 14.49 3.19 24.42
N GLU A 8 14.13 4.13 23.55
CA GLU A 8 13.77 5.48 23.99
C GLU A 8 12.29 5.77 23.76
N ARG A 9 11.60 6.04 24.87
CA ARG A 9 10.24 6.57 24.86
C ARG A 9 10.30 8.07 25.06
N VAL A 10 9.80 8.82 24.09
CA VAL A 10 9.82 10.28 24.12
C VAL A 10 8.41 10.85 23.94
N PHE A 11 8.20 12.03 24.51
CA PHE A 11 7.07 12.88 24.15
C PHE A 11 7.46 13.64 22.89
N ALA A 12 6.95 13.20 21.76
CA ALA A 12 7.17 13.82 20.46
C ALA A 12 5.83 14.21 19.85
N TYR A 13 5.87 15.23 19.00
CA TYR A 13 4.77 15.63 18.14
C TYR A 13 5.21 15.46 16.69
N SER A 14 4.29 15.01 15.85
CA SER A 14 4.45 14.92 14.40
C SER A 14 3.72 16.10 13.77
N PHE A 15 4.40 16.77 12.84
CA PHE A 15 3.83 17.83 12.03
C PHE A 15 3.47 17.25 10.67
N HIS A 16 2.19 17.34 10.31
CA HIS A 16 1.69 16.94 9.00
C HIS A 16 1.29 18.22 8.28
N THR A 17 2.04 18.57 7.24
CA THR A 17 1.89 19.83 6.52
C THR A 17 1.54 19.53 5.07
N ALA A 18 0.55 20.24 4.53
CA ALA A 18 0.24 20.24 3.11
C ALA A 18 0.54 21.62 2.52
N CYS A 19 1.22 21.62 1.38
CA CYS A 19 1.62 22.82 0.66
C CYS A 19 1.11 22.78 -0.78
N ASP A 20 0.97 23.96 -1.38
CA ASP A 20 0.81 24.07 -2.83
C ASP A 20 2.16 23.89 -3.55
N ARG A 21 2.13 23.86 -4.89
CA ARG A 21 3.33 23.74 -5.74
C ARG A 21 4.35 24.89 -5.59
N ASN A 22 3.96 26.02 -5.01
CA ASN A 22 4.84 27.18 -4.80
C ASN A 22 5.38 27.22 -3.37
N GLY A 23 5.07 26.23 -2.53
CA GLY A 23 5.49 26.16 -1.13
C GLY A 23 4.61 26.93 -0.16
N PHE A 24 3.44 27.42 -0.56
CA PHE A 24 2.47 28.00 0.37
C PHE A 24 1.80 26.90 1.18
N VAL A 25 1.87 27.03 2.50
CA VAL A 25 1.22 26.11 3.43
C VAL A 25 -0.30 26.31 3.36
N LEU A 26 -1.00 25.25 2.97
CA LEU A 26 -2.47 25.22 2.87
C LEU A 26 -3.13 24.60 4.10
N GLY A 27 -2.43 23.70 4.79
CA GLY A 27 -2.94 23.03 5.98
C GLY A 27 -1.82 22.48 6.85
N VAL A 28 -2.03 22.51 8.16
CA VAL A 28 -1.12 21.92 9.15
C VAL A 28 -1.94 21.19 10.19
N LYS A 29 -1.54 19.96 10.50
CA LYS A 29 -2.05 19.20 11.63
C LYS A 29 -0.88 18.75 12.51
N VAL A 30 -0.97 19.02 13.79
CA VAL A 30 -0.01 18.56 14.79
C VAL A 30 -0.64 17.42 15.58
N THR A 31 0.04 16.28 15.61
CA THR A 31 -0.45 15.11 16.35
C THR A 31 0.61 14.59 17.32
N PRO A 32 0.22 13.88 18.39
CA PRO A 32 1.19 13.13 19.19
C PRO A 32 1.91 12.11 18.30
N GLY A 33 3.23 11.97 18.46
CA GLY A 33 4.05 11.13 17.59
C GLY A 33 3.68 9.63 17.59
N ASN A 34 2.83 9.17 18.50
CA ASN A 34 2.33 7.79 18.50
C ASN A 34 1.12 7.55 17.58
N ILE A 35 0.62 8.58 16.90
CA ILE A 35 -0.43 8.43 15.88
C ILE A 35 0.23 8.07 14.54
N HIS A 36 -0.33 7.08 13.84
CA HIS A 36 0.18 6.68 12.53
C HIS A 36 -0.24 7.68 11.45
N ASP A 37 0.69 8.09 10.59
CA ASP A 37 0.50 9.15 9.58
C ASP A 37 -0.74 8.93 8.71
N SER A 38 -1.05 7.67 8.37
CA SER A 38 -2.22 7.33 7.55
C SER A 38 -3.57 7.73 8.17
N GLN A 39 -3.65 7.90 9.50
CA GLN A 39 -4.86 8.36 10.19
C GLN A 39 -5.03 9.88 10.12
N VAL A 40 -3.95 10.60 9.83
CA VAL A 40 -3.93 12.07 9.83
C VAL A 40 -4.13 12.65 8.43
N PHE A 41 -3.95 11.82 7.40
CA PHE A 41 -4.07 12.24 6.00
C PHE A 41 -5.44 12.84 5.66
N GLU A 42 -6.52 12.19 6.09
CA GLU A 42 -7.89 12.66 5.83
C GLU A 42 -8.15 14.03 6.45
N ASP A 43 -7.72 14.24 7.70
CA ASP A 43 -7.81 15.53 8.39
C ASP A 43 -7.05 16.63 7.64
N VAL A 44 -5.82 16.33 7.17
CA VAL A 44 -4.98 17.30 6.45
C VAL A 44 -5.58 17.61 5.09
N LEU A 45 -6.04 16.59 4.35
CA LEU A 45 -6.70 16.79 3.07
C LEU A 45 -7.97 17.63 3.23
N HIS A 46 -8.75 17.38 4.27
CA HIS A 46 -9.94 18.17 4.57
C HIS A 46 -9.60 19.66 4.77
N GLU A 47 -8.55 20.00 5.54
CA GLU A 47 -8.10 21.40 5.67
C GLU A 47 -7.71 22.02 4.33
N VAL A 48 -7.00 21.27 3.47
CA VAL A 48 -6.65 21.73 2.12
C VAL A 48 -7.90 21.96 1.28
N THR A 49 -8.88 21.05 1.31
CA THR A 49 -10.11 21.17 0.50
C THR A 49 -10.99 22.36 0.89
N ARG A 50 -10.83 22.91 2.10
CA ARG A 50 -11.50 24.15 2.50
C ARG A 50 -10.99 25.37 1.74
N VAL A 51 -9.72 25.34 1.32
CA VAL A 51 -9.07 26.43 0.57
C VAL A 51 -9.06 26.14 -0.94
N VAL A 52 -8.83 24.87 -1.31
CA VAL A 52 -8.76 24.38 -2.69
C VAL A 52 -9.79 23.26 -2.84
N PRO A 53 -11.03 23.57 -3.25
CA PRO A 53 -12.14 22.61 -3.22
C PRO A 53 -11.93 21.31 -3.99
N ALA A 54 -11.11 21.32 -5.05
CA ALA A 54 -10.82 20.16 -5.87
C ALA A 54 -9.34 20.18 -6.33
N PRO A 55 -8.40 19.66 -5.52
CA PRO A 55 -7.01 19.55 -5.95
C PRO A 55 -6.89 18.51 -7.07
N GLN A 56 -6.16 18.84 -8.14
CA GLN A 56 -6.01 17.95 -9.29
C GLN A 56 -5.16 16.70 -8.96
N ALA A 57 -4.14 16.88 -8.12
CA ALA A 57 -3.23 15.83 -7.72
C ALA A 57 -2.75 16.07 -6.28
N VAL A 58 -2.48 14.99 -5.57
CA VAL A 58 -1.87 15.03 -4.24
C VAL A 58 -0.61 14.17 -4.23
N ALA A 59 0.53 14.83 -3.98
CA ALA A 59 1.79 14.17 -3.73
C ALA A 59 1.94 13.86 -2.24
N ALA A 60 2.31 12.63 -1.90
CA ALA A 60 2.52 12.23 -0.51
C ALA A 60 3.61 11.16 -0.39
N ASP A 61 4.24 11.11 0.78
CA ASP A 61 5.32 10.16 1.07
C ASP A 61 4.85 8.70 1.08
N ALA A 62 5.83 7.77 1.05
CA ALA A 62 5.59 6.33 1.08
C ALA A 62 4.79 5.87 2.32
N GLY A 63 4.82 6.62 3.43
CA GLY A 63 4.04 6.35 4.64
C GLY A 63 2.52 6.53 4.46
N TYR A 64 2.11 7.38 3.51
CA TYR A 64 0.70 7.62 3.19
C TYR A 64 0.15 6.65 2.13
N LYS A 65 1.00 5.83 1.52
CA LYS A 65 0.59 4.83 0.53
C LYS A 65 -0.13 3.65 1.19
N THR A 66 -1.40 3.86 1.52
CA THR A 66 -2.30 2.86 2.09
C THR A 66 -3.50 2.63 1.17
N PRO A 67 -4.12 1.44 1.19
CA PRO A 67 -5.31 1.17 0.39
C PRO A 67 -6.47 2.15 0.67
N ALA A 68 -6.65 2.55 1.93
CA ALA A 68 -7.69 3.50 2.32
C ALA A 68 -7.48 4.88 1.69
N ILE A 69 -6.25 5.40 1.76
CA ILE A 69 -5.90 6.70 1.17
C ILE A 69 -6.00 6.67 -0.36
N CYS A 70 -5.51 5.60 -1.01
CA CYS A 70 -5.60 5.48 -2.46
C CYS A 70 -7.06 5.45 -2.94
N LYS A 71 -7.91 4.68 -2.25
CA LYS A 71 -9.35 4.64 -2.52
C LYS A 71 -9.99 6.00 -2.35
N MET A 72 -9.72 6.68 -1.23
CA MET A 72 -10.29 8.00 -0.94
C MET A 72 -9.91 9.03 -2.02
N LEU A 73 -8.64 9.07 -2.44
CA LEU A 73 -8.19 9.97 -3.49
C LEU A 73 -8.88 9.68 -4.83
N GLN A 74 -9.00 8.40 -5.21
CA GLN A 74 -9.70 8.01 -6.44
C GLN A 74 -11.20 8.32 -6.40
N GLU A 75 -11.88 8.09 -5.27
CA GLU A 75 -13.31 8.42 -5.09
C GLU A 75 -13.58 9.93 -5.17
N GLN A 76 -12.58 10.76 -4.84
CA GLN A 76 -12.65 12.22 -4.97
C GLN A 76 -12.11 12.74 -6.31
N GLU A 77 -11.80 11.84 -7.26
CA GLU A 77 -11.19 12.17 -8.56
C GLU A 77 -9.85 12.94 -8.45
N ILE A 78 -9.15 12.77 -7.32
CA ILE A 78 -7.84 13.37 -7.06
C ILE A 78 -6.76 12.38 -7.50
N ARG A 79 -5.84 12.83 -8.35
CA ARG A 79 -4.75 11.97 -8.84
C ARG A 79 -3.73 11.68 -7.72
N PRO A 80 -3.50 10.41 -7.33
CA PRO A 80 -2.48 10.07 -6.35
C PRO A 80 -1.08 10.11 -6.97
N VAL A 81 -0.18 10.87 -6.37
CA VAL A 81 1.25 10.93 -6.74
C VAL A 81 2.06 10.35 -5.58
N LEU A 82 2.18 9.01 -5.57
CA LEU A 82 2.80 8.26 -4.48
C LEU A 82 4.10 7.58 -4.94
N PRO A 83 5.15 7.55 -4.11
CA PRO A 83 6.43 6.94 -4.46
C PRO A 83 6.37 5.41 -4.44
N TYR A 84 7.45 4.81 -4.95
CA TYR A 84 7.64 3.36 -4.91
C TYR A 84 7.90 2.87 -3.49
N THR A 85 7.21 1.80 -3.09
CA THR A 85 7.46 1.10 -1.82
C THR A 85 8.18 -0.21 -2.10
N ARG A 86 9.38 -0.37 -1.56
CA ARG A 86 10.16 -1.61 -1.72
C ARG A 86 9.41 -2.80 -1.08
N PRO A 87 9.23 -3.93 -1.80
CA PRO A 87 8.69 -5.15 -1.22
C PRO A 87 9.54 -5.62 -0.04
N LYS A 88 8.88 -6.05 1.04
CA LYS A 88 9.54 -6.57 2.25
C LYS A 88 9.83 -8.09 2.19
N THR A 89 9.74 -8.68 1.01
CA THR A 89 10.00 -10.12 0.81
C THR A 89 11.51 -10.40 0.86
N LYS A 90 11.90 -11.55 1.43
CA LYS A 90 13.30 -12.04 1.42
C LYS A 90 13.83 -12.10 -0.03
N GLU A 91 15.12 -11.80 -0.23
CA GLU A 91 15.69 -11.60 -1.59
C GLU A 91 15.63 -12.83 -2.50
N GLU A 92 15.68 -14.04 -1.93
CA GLU A 92 15.63 -15.31 -2.68
C GLU A 92 14.22 -15.88 -2.86
N PHE A 93 13.20 -15.22 -2.32
CA PHE A 93 11.82 -15.67 -2.39
C PHE A 93 11.06 -14.99 -3.52
N PHE A 94 10.12 -15.72 -4.12
CA PHE A 94 9.17 -15.11 -5.05
C PHE A 94 8.43 -13.95 -4.37
N LYS A 95 8.49 -12.80 -5.04
CA LYS A 95 7.86 -11.54 -4.64
C LYS A 95 6.41 -11.56 -5.05
N LYS A 96 5.63 -10.62 -4.52
CA LYS A 96 4.19 -10.54 -4.81
C LYS A 96 3.89 -10.37 -6.30
N HIS A 97 4.73 -9.64 -7.04
CA HIS A 97 4.56 -9.43 -8.48
C HIS A 97 4.81 -10.68 -9.33
N ASP A 98 5.45 -11.71 -8.78
CA ASP A 98 5.62 -12.99 -9.48
C ASP A 98 4.32 -13.82 -9.46
N TYR A 99 3.32 -13.41 -8.68
CA TYR A 99 2.01 -14.04 -8.62
C TYR A 99 1.00 -13.15 -9.35
N VAL A 100 0.37 -13.71 -10.37
CA VAL A 100 -0.61 -13.01 -11.19
C VAL A 100 -1.99 -13.16 -10.55
N TYR A 101 -2.70 -12.06 -10.35
CA TYR A 101 -4.08 -12.10 -9.90
C TYR A 101 -5.01 -12.19 -11.12
N ASP A 102 -5.94 -13.14 -11.08
CA ASP A 102 -7.02 -13.28 -12.05
C ASP A 102 -8.32 -12.77 -11.43
N GLU A 103 -8.81 -11.65 -11.93
CA GLU A 103 -10.04 -11.00 -11.46
C GLU A 103 -11.29 -11.79 -11.82
N HIS A 104 -11.29 -12.51 -12.94
CA HIS A 104 -12.46 -13.26 -13.40
C HIS A 104 -12.72 -14.49 -12.52
N TYR A 105 -11.66 -15.20 -12.14
CA TYR A 105 -11.75 -16.40 -11.31
C TYR A 105 -11.51 -16.14 -9.80
N ASP A 106 -11.27 -14.88 -9.39
CA ASP A 106 -10.87 -14.48 -8.04
C ASP A 106 -9.79 -15.41 -7.47
N CYS A 107 -8.70 -15.59 -8.21
CA CYS A 107 -7.61 -16.48 -7.82
C CYS A 107 -6.23 -15.92 -8.16
N TYR A 108 -5.19 -16.51 -7.57
CA TYR A 108 -3.81 -16.17 -7.89
C TYR A 108 -3.14 -17.33 -8.64
N LEU A 109 -2.38 -17.01 -9.68
CA LEU A 109 -1.51 -17.95 -10.37
C LEU A 109 -0.09 -17.78 -9.86
N CYS A 110 0.53 -18.89 -9.42
CA CYS A 110 1.93 -18.88 -9.02
C CYS A 110 2.88 -19.00 -10.22
N PRO A 111 4.19 -18.76 -10.04
CA PRO A 111 5.19 -18.93 -11.10
C PRO A 111 5.26 -20.35 -11.71
N ALA A 112 4.78 -21.36 -10.98
CA ALA A 112 4.66 -22.74 -11.45
C ALA A 112 3.29 -23.05 -12.10
N ASN A 113 2.51 -22.02 -12.44
CA ASN A 113 1.17 -22.10 -13.04
C ASN A 113 0.14 -22.86 -12.19
N ALA A 114 0.34 -22.98 -10.88
CA ALA A 114 -0.65 -23.54 -9.96
C ALA A 114 -1.56 -22.45 -9.40
N ILE A 115 -2.83 -22.80 -9.21
CA ILE A 115 -3.86 -21.90 -8.68
C ILE A 115 -3.78 -21.81 -7.15
N LEU A 116 -3.88 -20.59 -6.63
CA LEU A 116 -4.14 -20.26 -5.25
C LEU A 116 -5.58 -19.75 -5.15
N SER A 117 -6.45 -20.56 -4.55
CA SER A 117 -7.88 -20.26 -4.41
C SER A 117 -8.13 -19.33 -3.24
N TYR A 118 -9.19 -18.52 -3.33
CA TYR A 118 -9.70 -17.75 -2.22
C TYR A 118 -10.07 -18.65 -1.02
N GLU A 119 -9.67 -18.24 0.18
CA GLU A 119 -9.94 -18.95 1.45
C GLU A 119 -10.93 -18.16 2.31
N THR A 120 -10.63 -16.89 2.61
CA THR A 120 -11.47 -16.05 3.48
C THR A 120 -11.10 -14.58 3.37
N THR A 121 -11.97 -13.69 3.83
CA THR A 121 -11.69 -12.26 3.98
C THR A 121 -11.71 -11.91 5.46
N ASN A 122 -10.64 -11.29 5.95
CA ASN A 122 -10.57 -10.88 7.35
C ASN A 122 -11.37 -9.58 7.59
N ARG A 123 -11.62 -9.25 8.86
CA ARG A 123 -12.34 -8.01 9.26
C ARG A 123 -11.65 -6.72 8.83
N ALA A 124 -10.34 -6.79 8.55
CA ALA A 124 -9.54 -5.67 8.07
C ALA A 124 -9.56 -5.54 6.54
N GLY A 125 -10.41 -6.28 5.83
CA GLY A 125 -10.57 -6.16 4.37
C GLY A 125 -9.51 -6.89 3.54
N TYR A 126 -8.73 -7.81 4.11
CA TYR A 126 -7.79 -8.63 3.35
C TYR A 126 -8.40 -9.97 2.96
N LYS A 127 -8.51 -10.19 1.66
CA LYS A 127 -8.73 -11.50 1.04
C LYS A 127 -7.48 -12.36 1.17
N MET A 128 -7.64 -13.59 1.63
CA MET A 128 -6.58 -14.59 1.79
C MET A 128 -6.73 -15.65 0.71
N TYR A 129 -5.62 -15.96 0.04
CA TYR A 129 -5.56 -16.99 -1.00
C TYR A 129 -4.57 -18.07 -0.58
N ARG A 130 -4.89 -19.32 -0.89
CA ARG A 130 -4.16 -20.48 -0.42
C ARG A 130 -3.83 -21.44 -1.56
N SER A 131 -2.59 -21.90 -1.60
CA SER A 131 -2.16 -22.96 -2.53
C SER A 131 -2.60 -24.34 -2.06
N ASN A 132 -2.79 -25.28 -3.00
CA ASN A 132 -2.99 -26.68 -2.68
C ASN A 132 -1.69 -27.33 -2.14
N PRO A 133 -1.68 -27.86 -0.90
CA PRO A 133 -0.49 -28.51 -0.32
C PRO A 133 0.06 -29.66 -1.18
N ALA A 134 -0.82 -30.48 -1.78
CA ALA A 134 -0.40 -31.65 -2.54
C ALA A 134 0.42 -31.27 -3.79
N ILE A 135 0.05 -30.18 -4.45
CA ILE A 135 0.76 -29.64 -5.61
C ILE A 135 2.11 -29.05 -5.17
N CYS A 136 2.10 -28.28 -4.07
CA CYS A 136 3.30 -27.60 -3.57
C CYS A 136 4.34 -28.56 -2.96
N GLN A 137 3.94 -29.73 -2.45
CA GLN A 137 4.88 -30.75 -1.95
C GLN A 137 5.75 -31.32 -3.07
N ALA A 138 5.20 -31.49 -4.27
CA ALA A 138 5.91 -31.99 -5.44
C ALA A 138 6.59 -30.86 -6.26
N CYS A 139 6.44 -29.60 -5.85
CA CYS A 139 6.89 -28.45 -6.63
C CYS A 139 8.42 -28.25 -6.50
N PRO A 140 9.16 -28.13 -7.62
CA PRO A 140 10.61 -27.89 -7.60
C PRO A 140 10.97 -26.53 -7.01
N PHE A 141 10.08 -25.54 -7.09
CA PHE A 141 10.31 -24.19 -6.58
C PHE A 141 9.87 -23.98 -5.13
N ARG A 142 9.61 -25.06 -4.38
CA ARG A 142 9.10 -24.97 -3.00
C ARG A 142 10.00 -24.10 -2.11
N THR A 143 11.32 -24.27 -2.20
CA THR A 143 12.31 -23.55 -1.39
C THR A 143 12.30 -22.04 -1.63
N GLN A 144 11.96 -21.59 -2.84
CA GLN A 144 11.83 -20.18 -3.21
C GLN A 144 10.40 -19.63 -2.96
N CYS A 145 9.42 -20.51 -2.78
CA CYS A 145 8.01 -20.13 -2.65
C CYS A 145 7.55 -20.00 -1.19
N THR A 146 7.82 -21.02 -0.35
CA THR A 146 7.32 -21.09 1.03
C THR A 146 8.18 -21.99 1.93
N GLU A 147 8.48 -21.52 3.14
CA GLU A 147 9.13 -22.29 4.21
C GLU A 147 8.10 -23.01 5.11
N SER A 148 6.81 -22.99 4.74
CA SER A 148 5.76 -23.62 5.54
C SER A 148 5.98 -25.13 5.66
N LYS A 149 5.84 -25.66 6.89
CA LYS A 149 5.89 -27.10 7.18
C LYS A 149 4.81 -27.86 6.42
N GLU A 150 3.64 -27.24 6.23
CA GLU A 150 2.51 -27.80 5.48
C GLU A 150 2.68 -27.69 3.96
N ALA A 151 3.78 -27.10 3.47
CA ALA A 151 4.00 -26.77 2.06
C ALA A 151 2.89 -25.90 1.45
N VAL A 152 2.36 -24.95 2.22
CA VAL A 152 1.30 -24.04 1.77
C VAL A 152 1.84 -22.63 1.58
N LYS A 153 1.55 -22.01 0.44
CA LYS A 153 1.70 -20.58 0.20
C LYS A 153 0.38 -19.89 0.51
N ARG A 154 0.47 -18.78 1.25
CA ARG A 154 -0.66 -17.85 1.45
C ARG A 154 -0.31 -16.49 0.89
N ILE A 155 -1.27 -15.86 0.21
CA ILE A 155 -1.16 -14.49 -0.30
C ILE A 155 -2.32 -13.69 0.27
N SER A 156 -2.04 -12.47 0.72
CA SER A 156 -3.06 -11.52 1.13
C SER A 156 -3.20 -10.40 0.08
N ARG A 157 -4.45 -10.09 -0.28
CA ARG A 157 -4.82 -8.96 -1.14
C ARG A 157 -5.87 -8.14 -0.40
N HIS A 158 -5.63 -6.84 -0.23
CA HIS A 158 -6.67 -5.96 0.30
C HIS A 158 -7.80 -5.81 -0.73
N VAL A 159 -9.04 -5.62 -0.29
CA VAL A 159 -10.19 -5.36 -1.19
C VAL A 159 -9.95 -4.17 -2.11
N TRP A 160 -9.23 -3.16 -1.63
CA TRP A 160 -8.83 -1.95 -2.38
C TRP A 160 -7.40 -2.04 -2.91
N ALA A 161 -6.89 -3.24 -3.19
CA ALA A 161 -5.55 -3.41 -3.74
C ALA A 161 -5.42 -2.79 -5.15
N GLU A 162 -6.50 -2.82 -5.93
CA GLU A 162 -6.59 -2.18 -7.24
C GLU A 162 -6.26 -0.67 -7.17
N CYS A 163 -6.72 0.04 -6.14
CA CYS A 163 -6.44 1.46 -5.96
C CYS A 163 -4.93 1.72 -5.76
N VAL A 164 -4.25 0.81 -5.06
CA VAL A 164 -2.81 0.91 -4.83
C VAL A 164 -2.02 0.55 -6.09
N GLU A 165 -2.49 -0.46 -6.83
CA GLU A 165 -1.89 -0.91 -8.10
C GLU A 165 -2.02 0.18 -9.18
N GLU A 166 -3.15 0.89 -9.23
CA GLU A 166 -3.32 2.03 -10.10
C GLU A 166 -2.40 3.20 -9.70
N ALA A 167 -2.24 3.49 -8.41
CA ALA A 167 -1.26 4.49 -7.97
C ALA A 167 0.19 4.11 -8.37
N ASP A 168 0.52 2.82 -8.32
CA ASP A 168 1.80 2.30 -8.81
C ASP A 168 1.96 2.43 -10.33
N HIS A 169 0.89 2.22 -11.09
CA HIS A 169 0.85 2.43 -12.53
C HIS A 169 1.04 3.91 -12.88
N LEU A 170 0.26 4.80 -12.25
CA LEU A 170 0.33 6.26 -12.47
C LEU A 170 1.72 6.83 -12.19
N ARG A 171 2.47 6.26 -11.24
CA ARG A 171 3.86 6.65 -10.95
C ARG A 171 4.78 6.63 -12.18
N HIS A 172 4.50 5.78 -13.16
CA HIS A 172 5.30 5.68 -14.38
C HIS A 172 4.96 6.75 -15.42
N THR A 173 3.85 7.48 -15.26
CA THR A 173 3.43 8.56 -16.16
C THR A 173 4.34 9.78 -16.01
N GLU A 174 4.55 10.51 -17.11
CA GLU A 174 5.36 11.75 -17.10
C GLU A 174 4.78 12.83 -16.18
N GLU A 175 3.45 12.89 -16.08
CA GLU A 175 2.75 13.81 -15.18
C GLU A 175 3.10 13.56 -13.71
N ASN A 176 3.03 12.31 -13.24
CA ASN A 176 3.40 11.98 -11.86
C ASN A 176 4.89 12.21 -11.59
N LYS A 177 5.76 11.88 -12.55
CA LYS A 177 7.21 12.13 -12.41
C LYS A 177 7.51 13.63 -12.26
N ARG A 178 6.81 14.47 -13.03
CA ARG A 178 6.95 15.92 -12.94
C ARG A 178 6.45 16.44 -11.61
N ILE A 179 5.23 16.10 -11.20
CA ILE A 179 4.63 16.57 -9.94
C ILE A 179 5.47 16.12 -8.73
N TYR A 180 6.06 14.93 -8.78
CA TYR A 180 6.91 14.43 -7.69
C TYR A 180 8.31 15.05 -7.66
N ALA A 181 8.77 15.66 -8.75
CA ALA A 181 10.08 16.29 -8.86
C ALA A 181 10.09 17.79 -8.51
N GLU A 182 8.90 18.41 -8.44
CA GLU A 182 8.68 19.79 -7.96
C GLU A 182 8.87 19.89 -6.45
#